data_AF-A0A835XUR3-F1
#
_entry.id   AF-A0A835XUR3-F1
#
_cell.length_a   1.000
_cell.length_b   1.000
_cell.length_c   1.000
_cell.angle_alpha   90.00
_cell.angle_beta   90.00
_cell.angle_gamma   90.00
#
_symmetry.space_group_name_H-M   'P 1'
#
loop_
_entity.id
_entity.type
_entity.pdbx_description
1 polymer ?
#
loop_
_entity_poly.entity_id
_entity_poly.type
_entity_poly.pdbx_seq_one_letter_code
_entity_poly.pdbx_strand_id
1 'polypeptide(L)'
;MPCLPLPKVKGRPPPGSCDAEAILLVMQHLTALDKLSRECGFTDIVPRVWLAPVRGVVPGIGYPIDWWGLWMEYAEGVSLENFQYRGRPRMLDRETHMEVFNNKLNKTRVLRAAIFDLLTSQCDRHAQNVMLQEDGNFVLIDNDATLNLLHHTCGFDSIFVPNTLKYEAARTANHWVLKLPGADTVPRPPSLDFQILLDYRCALPEGREAMGTSYPPQVEQCLRHIADMTPEQITKGYEWAAKYGLPRNTAPRRYRSKPKCCKLELPNVHATIQCAHPYEPVWELPLGNPITGGVWDKNRPDIGTYEGGTFPEDPPEAGLGGEGSGGFPPAPPPSPRRPGRSPPPAPAPTSATTRRRLRLEW
;
A
#
# COMPACT_ATOMS: atom_id res chain seq x y z
N MET A 1 9.04 4.56 -12.19
CA MET A 1 9.01 5.98 -11.76
C MET A 1 8.48 6.83 -12.93
N PRO A 2 7.65 7.86 -12.71
CA PRO A 2 6.98 8.57 -13.80
C PRO A 2 7.96 9.34 -14.70
N CYS A 3 7.69 9.30 -16.00
CA CYS A 3 8.52 9.78 -17.10
C CYS A 3 8.37 11.28 -17.33
N LEU A 4 8.61 12.09 -16.31
CA LEU A 4 8.92 13.48 -16.60
C LEU A 4 10.44 13.58 -16.79
N PRO A 5 10.93 14.10 -17.94
CA PRO A 5 12.33 14.47 -18.12
C PRO A 5 12.67 15.73 -17.30
N LEU A 6 12.01 15.90 -16.16
CA LEU A 6 12.18 16.97 -15.22
C LEU A 6 12.73 16.36 -13.93
N PRO A 7 13.84 16.88 -13.41
CA PRO A 7 14.32 16.44 -12.12
C PRO A 7 13.35 16.89 -11.02
N LYS A 8 12.99 15.96 -10.12
CA LYS A 8 12.20 16.28 -8.91
C LYS A 8 12.90 17.29 -7.99
N VAL A 9 14.23 17.41 -8.10
CA VAL A 9 15.08 18.30 -7.30
C VAL A 9 15.93 19.15 -8.24
N LYS A 10 15.88 20.48 -8.06
CA LYS A 10 16.68 21.43 -8.85
C LYS A 10 18.16 21.04 -8.82
N GLY A 11 18.79 20.95 -10.00
CA GLY A 11 20.21 20.62 -10.15
C GLY A 11 20.56 19.13 -10.16
N ARG A 12 19.59 18.22 -9.96
CA ARG A 12 19.80 16.80 -10.25
C ARG A 12 19.53 16.50 -11.72
N PRO A 13 20.20 15.51 -12.33
CA PRO A 13 19.77 14.99 -13.62
C PRO A 13 18.37 14.39 -13.47
N PRO A 14 17.51 14.45 -14.51
CA PRO A 14 16.28 13.70 -14.51
C PRO A 14 16.57 12.22 -14.24
N PRO A 15 15.68 11.50 -13.54
CA PRO A 15 15.87 10.08 -13.31
C PRO A 15 16.14 9.37 -14.65
N GLY A 16 17.20 8.56 -14.68
CA GLY A 16 17.66 7.89 -15.89
C GLY A 16 16.57 7.01 -16.50
N SER A 17 16.49 7.07 -17.84
CA SER A 17 15.60 6.33 -18.76
C SER A 17 14.14 6.19 -18.31
N CYS A 18 13.26 6.89 -19.01
CA CYS A 18 11.84 6.61 -19.03
C CYS A 18 11.58 5.18 -19.52
N ASP A 19 10.88 4.37 -18.72
CA ASP A 19 10.30 3.12 -19.17
C ASP A 19 8.82 3.35 -19.50
N ALA A 20 8.55 3.61 -20.78
CA ALA A 20 7.19 3.90 -21.25
C ALA A 20 6.25 2.70 -21.10
N GLU A 21 6.78 1.47 -21.20
CA GLU A 21 6.00 0.25 -21.03
C GLU A 21 5.57 0.09 -19.57
N ALA A 22 6.48 0.32 -18.62
CA ALA A 22 6.16 0.29 -17.19
C ALA A 22 5.10 1.33 -16.80
N ILE A 23 5.09 2.51 -17.43
CA ILE A 23 4.06 3.53 -17.18
C ILE A 23 2.72 3.12 -17.75
N LEU A 24 2.69 2.64 -18.99
CA LEU A 24 1.45 2.16 -19.60
C LEU A 24 0.82 1.06 -18.76
N LEU A 25 1.66 0.14 -18.26
CA LEU A 25 1.27 -0.92 -17.33
C LEU A 25 0.63 -0.36 -16.06
N VAL A 26 1.26 0.61 -15.38
CA VAL A 26 0.68 1.24 -14.16
C VAL A 26 -0.63 1.96 -14.46
N MET A 27 -0.72 2.67 -15.59
CA MET A 27 -1.94 3.36 -16.01
C MET A 27 -3.09 2.37 -16.23
N GLN A 28 -2.85 1.30 -16.99
CA GLN A 28 -3.84 0.27 -17.26
C GLN A 28 -4.29 -0.41 -15.96
N HIS A 29 -3.34 -0.77 -15.10
CA HIS A 29 -3.61 -1.39 -13.81
C HIS A 29 -4.51 -0.53 -12.92
N LEU A 30 -4.20 0.75 -12.75
CA LEU A 30 -5.01 1.64 -11.91
C LEU A 30 -6.40 1.88 -12.51
N THR A 31 -6.54 1.94 -13.84
CA THR A 31 -7.87 2.03 -14.48
C THR A 31 -8.69 0.74 -14.35
N ALA A 32 -8.05 -0.43 -14.32
CA ALA A 32 -8.72 -1.69 -14.03
C ALA A 32 -9.17 -1.76 -12.57
N LEU A 33 -8.34 -1.27 -11.65
CA LEU A 33 -8.67 -1.16 -10.24
C LEU A 33 -9.84 -0.20 -9.99
N ASP A 34 -9.95 0.89 -10.74
CA ASP A 34 -11.12 1.78 -10.74
C ASP A 34 -12.40 1.06 -11.16
N LYS A 35 -12.32 0.25 -12.21
CA LYS A 35 -13.46 -0.56 -12.67
C LYS A 35 -13.89 -1.56 -11.60
N LEU A 36 -12.94 -2.29 -11.02
CA LEU A 36 -13.20 -3.21 -9.90
C LEU A 36 -13.83 -2.48 -8.71
N SER A 37 -13.30 -1.31 -8.36
CA SER A 37 -13.79 -0.50 -7.25
C SER A 37 -15.24 -0.06 -7.46
N ARG A 38 -15.64 0.27 -8.69
CA ARG A 38 -17.03 0.57 -9.02
C ARG A 38 -17.95 -0.64 -8.88
N GLU A 39 -17.56 -1.76 -9.48
CA GLU A 39 -18.39 -2.97 -9.51
C GLU A 39 -18.60 -3.50 -8.09
N CYS A 40 -17.55 -3.50 -7.28
CA CYS A 40 -17.59 -3.98 -5.90
C CYS A 40 -18.09 -2.94 -4.87
N GLY A 41 -18.36 -1.70 -5.26
CA GLY A 41 -18.90 -0.69 -4.34
C GLY A 41 -17.87 -0.11 -3.37
N PHE A 42 -16.62 0.03 -3.81
CA PHE A 42 -15.52 0.65 -3.06
C PHE A 42 -15.29 2.13 -3.43
N THR A 43 -16.16 2.75 -4.23
CA THR A 43 -15.97 4.14 -4.69
C THR A 43 -16.02 5.18 -3.57
N ASP A 44 -16.47 4.81 -2.38
CA ASP A 44 -16.43 5.68 -1.20
C ASP A 44 -15.08 5.64 -0.48
N ILE A 45 -14.26 4.61 -0.71
CA ILE A 45 -12.94 4.44 -0.09
C ILE A 45 -11.78 4.49 -1.08
N VAL A 46 -12.01 4.31 -2.38
CA VAL A 46 -10.98 4.38 -3.43
C VAL A 46 -11.32 5.51 -4.39
N PRO A 47 -10.47 6.54 -4.52
CA PRO A 47 -10.67 7.63 -5.47
C PRO A 47 -10.78 7.10 -6.90
N ARG A 48 -11.68 7.67 -7.70
CA ARG A 48 -11.79 7.29 -9.10
C ARG A 48 -10.55 7.72 -9.87
N VAL A 49 -10.13 6.92 -10.85
CA VAL A 49 -9.04 7.29 -11.77
C VAL A 49 -9.49 7.22 -13.23
N TRP A 50 -8.92 8.08 -14.06
CA TRP A 50 -9.19 8.10 -15.49
C TRP A 50 -7.99 8.61 -16.29
N LEU A 51 -7.96 8.31 -17.59
CA LEU A 51 -6.97 8.83 -18.51
C LEU A 51 -7.55 10.03 -19.25
N ALA A 52 -6.78 11.12 -19.33
CA ALA A 52 -7.11 12.26 -20.17
C ALA A 52 -5.84 12.91 -20.75
N PRO A 53 -5.90 13.48 -21.96
CA PRO A 53 -4.75 14.13 -22.58
C PRO A 53 -4.32 15.37 -21.77
N VAL A 54 -3.00 15.55 -21.62
CA VAL A 54 -2.35 16.68 -20.99
C VAL A 54 -1.55 17.40 -22.06
N ARG A 55 -1.99 18.63 -22.38
CA ARG A 55 -1.31 19.52 -23.33
C ARG A 55 -0.90 20.79 -22.61
N GLY A 56 0.37 21.14 -22.70
CA GLY A 56 0.85 22.34 -22.04
C GLY A 56 2.34 22.57 -22.21
N VAL A 57 2.83 23.58 -21.51
CA VAL A 57 4.26 23.92 -21.44
C VAL A 57 4.63 23.99 -19.98
N VAL A 58 5.64 23.24 -19.57
CA VAL A 58 6.13 23.21 -18.19
C VAL A 58 6.63 24.61 -17.80
N PRO A 59 6.03 25.25 -16.76
CA PRO A 59 6.41 26.59 -16.34
C PRO A 59 7.89 26.69 -15.96
N GLY A 60 8.54 27.78 -16.38
CA GLY A 60 9.96 28.05 -16.08
C GLY A 60 10.98 27.22 -16.87
N ILE A 61 10.55 26.15 -17.54
CA ILE A 61 11.42 25.27 -18.35
C ILE A 61 11.13 25.42 -19.84
N GLY A 62 9.87 25.68 -20.21
CA GLY A 62 9.47 25.81 -21.60
C GLY A 62 9.31 24.47 -22.33
N TYR A 63 9.33 23.34 -21.59
CA TYR A 63 9.20 22.01 -22.16
C TYR A 63 7.73 21.72 -22.53
N PRO A 64 7.40 21.49 -23.80
CA PRO A 64 6.04 21.14 -24.19
C PRO A 64 5.72 19.70 -23.80
N ILE A 65 4.49 19.47 -23.34
CA ILE A 65 3.92 18.15 -23.04
C ILE A 65 2.66 17.96 -23.89
N ASP A 66 2.52 16.76 -24.48
CA ASP A 66 1.32 16.32 -25.21
C ASP A 66 1.18 14.81 -25.02
N TRP A 67 0.79 14.39 -23.81
CA TRP A 67 0.77 12.99 -23.39
C TRP A 67 -0.56 12.62 -22.76
N TRP A 68 -0.81 11.34 -22.52
CA TRP A 68 -1.89 10.91 -21.63
C TRP A 68 -1.46 11.04 -20.18
N GLY A 69 -2.26 11.74 -19.37
CA GLY A 69 -2.12 11.81 -17.92
C GLY A 69 -3.07 10.81 -17.26
N LEU A 70 -2.59 10.20 -16.17
CA LEU A 70 -3.47 9.53 -15.22
C LEU A 70 -3.96 10.55 -14.22
N TRP A 71 -5.26 10.75 -14.19
CA TRP A 71 -5.96 11.64 -13.29
C TRP A 71 -6.65 10.82 -12.21
N MET A 72 -6.83 11.45 -11.05
CA MET A 72 -7.47 10.86 -9.90
C MET A 72 -8.41 11.90 -9.28
N GLU A 73 -9.51 11.44 -8.71
CA GLU A 73 -10.34 12.27 -7.85
C GLU A 73 -9.52 12.85 -6.69
N TYR A 74 -9.94 14.02 -6.23
CA TYR A 74 -9.33 14.61 -5.05
C TYR A 74 -9.58 13.72 -3.84
N ALA A 75 -8.50 13.19 -3.26
CA ALA A 75 -8.56 12.40 -2.04
C ALA A 75 -8.61 13.34 -0.81
N GLU A 76 -9.83 13.68 -0.40
CA GLU A 76 -10.05 14.57 0.74
C GLU A 76 -9.57 13.95 2.06
N GLY A 77 -8.86 14.76 2.85
CA GLY A 77 -8.37 14.41 4.18
C GLY A 77 -6.90 14.74 4.39
N VAL A 78 -6.37 14.28 5.51
CA VAL A 78 -4.94 14.31 5.83
C VAL A 78 -4.44 12.88 5.97
N SER A 79 -3.19 12.60 5.57
CA SER A 79 -2.66 11.25 5.77
C SER A 79 -2.66 10.89 7.26
N LEU A 80 -2.97 9.64 7.57
CA LEU A 80 -3.03 9.14 8.94
C LEU A 80 -1.70 9.36 9.69
N GLU A 81 -0.56 9.22 9.01
CA GLU A 81 0.75 9.53 9.57
C GLU A 81 0.87 11.02 9.97
N ASN A 82 0.36 11.94 9.13
CA ASN A 82 0.36 13.36 9.45
C ASN A 82 -0.63 13.68 10.58
N PHE A 83 -1.80 13.04 10.58
CA PHE A 83 -2.80 13.18 11.64
C PHE A 83 -2.22 12.78 13.00
N GLN A 84 -1.38 11.75 13.04
CA GLN A 84 -0.84 11.19 14.29
C GLN A 84 0.50 11.76 14.73
N TYR A 85 1.46 12.00 13.83
CA TYR A 85 2.85 12.26 14.24
C TYR A 85 3.54 13.43 13.53
N ARG A 86 3.11 13.77 12.31
CA ARG A 86 3.88 14.66 11.41
C ARG A 86 3.15 15.95 11.01
N GLY A 87 1.96 16.18 11.55
CA GLY A 87 1.14 17.36 11.27
C GLY A 87 1.74 18.68 11.80
N ARG A 88 1.01 19.77 11.59
CA ARG A 88 1.24 21.04 12.32
C ARG A 88 -0.10 21.50 12.90
N PRO A 89 -0.30 21.47 14.23
CA PRO A 89 0.67 21.08 15.28
C PRO A 89 1.18 19.63 15.13
N ARG A 90 2.40 19.36 15.60
CA ARG A 90 3.10 18.06 15.41
C ARG A 90 2.29 16.85 15.86
N MET A 91 1.45 17.04 16.86
CA MET A 91 0.45 16.09 17.32
C MET A 91 -0.80 16.89 17.67
N LEU A 92 -1.96 16.41 17.21
CA LEU A 92 -3.22 16.76 17.85
C LEU A 92 -3.22 16.22 19.29
N ASP A 93 -4.04 16.80 20.16
CA ASP A 93 -4.21 16.28 21.50
C ASP A 93 -4.82 14.87 21.50
N ARG A 94 -4.55 14.13 22.58
CA ARG A 94 -4.99 12.74 22.68
C ARG A 94 -6.50 12.64 22.70
N GLU A 95 -7.21 13.60 23.30
CA GLU A 95 -8.68 13.60 23.30
C GLU A 95 -9.24 13.67 21.88
N THR A 96 -8.66 14.50 21.00
CA THR A 96 -9.05 14.61 19.59
C THR A 96 -8.81 13.30 18.84
N HIS A 97 -7.65 12.66 19.02
CA HIS A 97 -7.41 11.34 18.42
C HIS A 97 -8.40 10.31 18.94
N MET A 98 -8.63 10.26 20.25
CA MET A 98 -9.57 9.35 20.89
C MET A 98 -11.00 9.54 20.36
N GLU A 99 -11.45 10.79 20.23
CA GLU A 99 -12.77 11.12 19.68
C GLU A 99 -12.91 10.60 18.25
N VAL A 100 -11.93 10.86 17.39
CA VAL A 100 -11.98 10.40 15.99
C VAL A 100 -11.97 8.88 15.93
N PHE A 101 -11.05 8.20 16.59
CA PHE A 101 -10.91 6.75 16.44
C PHE A 101 -11.94 5.92 17.23
N ASN A 102 -12.34 6.34 18.43
CA ASN A 102 -13.35 5.60 19.20
C ASN A 102 -14.78 5.88 18.72
N ASN A 103 -15.08 7.14 18.36
CA ASN A 103 -16.46 7.60 18.23
C ASN A 103 -16.86 7.93 16.79
N LYS A 104 -15.93 8.43 15.96
CA LYS A 104 -16.26 8.87 14.59
C LYS A 104 -15.84 7.88 13.51
N LEU A 105 -14.80 7.07 13.75
CA LEU A 105 -14.22 6.18 12.75
C LEU A 105 -15.29 5.34 12.07
N ASN A 106 -15.40 5.49 10.75
CA ASN A 106 -16.40 4.77 9.98
C ASN A 106 -16.03 3.28 9.85
N LYS A 107 -16.63 2.47 10.72
CA LYS A 107 -16.41 1.01 10.76
C LYS A 107 -16.75 0.33 9.44
N THR A 108 -17.79 0.77 8.73
CA THR A 108 -18.14 0.21 7.41
C THR A 108 -17.00 0.41 6.41
N ARG A 109 -16.34 1.58 6.43
CA ARG A 109 -15.17 1.84 5.58
C ARG A 109 -13.94 1.03 5.99
N VAL A 110 -13.70 0.84 7.30
CA VAL A 110 -12.64 -0.06 7.81
C VAL A 110 -12.82 -1.47 7.24
N LEU A 111 -14.03 -2.00 7.33
CA LEU A 111 -14.35 -3.33 6.80
C LEU A 111 -14.15 -3.40 5.28
N ARG A 112 -14.65 -2.40 4.54
CA ARG A 112 -14.49 -2.33 3.07
C ARG A 112 -13.02 -2.21 2.66
N ALA A 113 -12.21 -1.46 3.41
CA ALA A 113 -10.78 -1.31 3.15
C ALA A 113 -10.02 -2.64 3.34
N ALA A 114 -10.34 -3.38 4.41
CA ALA A 114 -9.79 -4.71 4.61
C ALA A 114 -10.17 -5.69 3.49
N ILE A 115 -11.42 -5.66 3.03
CA ILE A 115 -11.87 -6.50 1.90
C ILE A 115 -11.16 -6.08 0.62
N PHE A 116 -11.06 -4.77 0.34
CA PHE A 116 -10.37 -4.25 -0.84
C PHE A 116 -8.90 -4.68 -0.86
N ASP A 117 -8.18 -4.50 0.25
CA ASP A 117 -6.76 -4.86 0.34
C ASP A 117 -6.54 -6.38 0.20
N LEU A 118 -7.45 -7.21 0.73
CA LEU A 118 -7.41 -8.67 0.54
C LEU A 118 -7.72 -9.08 -0.90
N LEU A 119 -8.78 -8.51 -1.50
CA LEU A 119 -9.20 -8.81 -2.87
C LEU A 119 -8.12 -8.42 -3.89
N THR A 120 -7.41 -7.34 -3.60
CA THR A 120 -6.45 -6.74 -4.54
C THR A 120 -5.01 -7.09 -4.20
N SER A 121 -4.76 -7.93 -3.19
CA SER A 121 -3.41 -8.21 -2.70
C SER A 121 -2.60 -6.93 -2.51
N GLN A 122 -3.17 -5.92 -1.86
CA GLN A 122 -2.48 -4.67 -1.57
C GLN A 122 -1.29 -4.96 -0.65
N CYS A 123 -0.10 -4.50 -1.03
CA CYS A 123 1.17 -4.80 -0.39
C CYS A 123 1.87 -3.60 0.27
N ASP A 124 1.27 -2.42 0.21
CA ASP A 124 1.83 -1.23 0.84
C ASP A 124 0.76 -0.39 1.53
N ARG A 125 -0.23 -1.00 2.19
CA ARG A 125 -1.21 -0.19 2.95
C ARG A 125 -0.67 0.17 4.33
N HIS A 126 -0.11 1.37 4.44
CA HIS A 126 0.32 1.99 5.71
C HIS A 126 -0.32 3.38 5.92
N ALA A 127 -0.02 4.01 7.07
CA ALA A 127 -0.60 5.28 7.51
C ALA A 127 -0.44 6.46 6.53
N GLN A 128 0.52 6.42 5.61
CA GLN A 128 0.65 7.49 4.60
C GLN A 128 -0.37 7.33 3.47
N ASN A 129 -0.88 6.11 3.28
CA ASN A 129 -1.74 5.72 2.16
C ASN A 129 -3.23 5.68 2.57
N VAL A 130 -3.56 6.31 3.70
CA VAL A 130 -4.91 6.46 4.24
C VAL A 130 -5.13 7.93 4.57
N MET A 131 -6.05 8.57 3.85
CA MET A 131 -6.41 9.97 4.05
C MET A 131 -7.64 10.06 4.95
N LEU A 132 -7.45 10.48 6.19
CA LEU A 132 -8.49 10.58 7.21
C LEU A 132 -9.19 11.94 7.15
N GLN A 133 -10.50 11.92 7.32
CA GLN A 133 -11.38 13.08 7.39
C GLN A 133 -11.84 13.31 8.84
N GLU A 134 -12.28 14.53 9.14
CA GLU A 134 -12.66 14.93 10.51
C GLU A 134 -13.88 14.17 11.06
N ASP A 135 -14.76 13.71 10.17
CA ASP A 135 -15.95 12.92 10.48
C ASP A 135 -15.67 11.41 10.64
N GLY A 136 -14.40 11.00 10.58
CA GLY A 136 -13.96 9.62 10.70
C GLY A 136 -14.12 8.78 9.42
N ASN A 137 -14.55 9.39 8.32
CA ASN A 137 -14.39 8.80 6.99
C ASN A 137 -12.93 8.84 6.53
N PHE A 138 -12.60 8.02 5.55
CA PHE A 138 -11.28 8.03 4.94
C PHE A 138 -11.30 7.51 3.51
N VAL A 139 -10.24 7.82 2.76
CA VAL A 139 -9.98 7.31 1.42
C VAL A 139 -8.56 6.74 1.30
N LEU A 140 -8.39 5.81 0.38
CA LEU A 140 -7.19 5.00 0.17
C LEU A 140 -6.46 5.47 -1.08
N ILE A 141 -5.22 5.91 -0.93
CA ILE A 141 -4.35 6.32 -2.05
C ILE A 141 -3.22 5.29 -2.28
N ASP A 142 -2.36 5.53 -3.27
CA ASP A 142 -1.19 4.71 -3.60
C ASP A 142 -1.54 3.21 -3.74
N ASN A 143 -2.54 2.95 -4.59
CA ASN A 143 -3.06 1.61 -4.86
C ASN A 143 -2.29 0.87 -5.98
N ASP A 144 -1.14 1.38 -6.38
CA ASP A 144 -0.25 0.82 -7.41
C ASP A 144 0.60 -0.36 -6.93
N ALA A 145 0.65 -0.61 -5.61
CA ALA A 145 1.22 -1.80 -5.00
C ALA A 145 0.25 -2.99 -4.90
N THR A 146 -0.92 -2.93 -5.54
CA THR A 146 -1.87 -4.04 -5.62
C THR A 146 -1.43 -5.09 -6.65
N LEU A 147 -1.82 -6.35 -6.41
CA LEU A 147 -1.55 -7.51 -7.26
C LEU A 147 -0.07 -7.63 -7.67
N ASN A 148 0.84 -7.31 -6.74
CA ASN A 148 2.30 -7.48 -6.91
C ASN A 148 2.89 -6.65 -8.07
N LEU A 149 2.24 -5.55 -8.48
CA LEU A 149 2.67 -4.76 -9.63
C LEU A 149 4.02 -4.05 -9.40
N LEU A 150 4.13 -3.31 -8.29
CA LEU A 150 5.33 -2.53 -7.96
C LEU A 150 6.13 -3.09 -6.77
N HIS A 151 5.51 -3.97 -5.99
CA HIS A 151 6.11 -4.56 -4.79
C HIS A 151 6.30 -6.06 -5.00
N HIS A 152 7.47 -6.45 -5.48
CA HIS A 152 7.80 -7.85 -5.69
C HIS A 152 7.64 -8.67 -4.39
N THR A 153 6.99 -9.83 -4.49
CA THR A 153 6.94 -10.89 -3.45
C THR A 153 6.15 -10.56 -2.19
N CYS A 154 4.97 -9.97 -2.34
CA CYS A 154 4.03 -9.84 -1.23
C CYS A 154 2.66 -10.42 -1.60
N GLY A 155 2.06 -11.18 -0.66
CA GLY A 155 0.70 -11.71 -0.83
C GLY A 155 -0.39 -10.68 -0.51
N PHE A 156 -0.23 -9.95 0.59
CA PHE A 156 -0.88 -8.69 0.95
C PHE A 156 -0.23 -8.18 2.24
N ASP A 157 -0.29 -6.87 2.49
CA ASP A 157 0.26 -6.23 3.67
C ASP A 157 -0.52 -4.94 3.97
N SER A 158 -1.24 -4.91 5.10
CA SER A 158 -2.23 -3.86 5.37
C SER A 158 -2.47 -3.58 6.85
N ILE A 159 -2.50 -2.28 7.23
CA ILE A 159 -2.90 -1.85 8.57
C ILE A 159 -4.36 -2.19 8.94
N PHE A 160 -5.22 -2.55 7.98
CA PHE A 160 -6.61 -2.93 8.28
C PHE A 160 -6.77 -4.41 8.59
N VAL A 161 -5.77 -5.23 8.21
CA VAL A 161 -5.81 -6.68 8.37
C VAL A 161 -4.79 -7.09 9.43
N PRO A 162 -5.22 -7.71 10.55
CA PRO A 162 -4.31 -8.18 11.57
C PRO A 162 -3.34 -9.21 11.00
N ASN A 163 -2.26 -9.45 11.73
CA ASN A 163 -1.24 -10.45 11.40
C ASN A 163 -0.39 -10.14 10.16
N THR A 164 -0.49 -8.92 9.62
CA THR A 164 0.35 -8.41 8.55
C THR A 164 1.53 -7.60 9.09
N LEU A 165 2.53 -7.36 8.26
CA LEU A 165 3.71 -6.58 8.64
C LEU A 165 3.34 -5.11 8.91
N LYS A 166 2.50 -4.48 8.08
CA LYS A 166 2.03 -3.11 8.29
C LYS A 166 1.20 -2.98 9.56
N TYR A 167 0.30 -3.93 9.84
CA TYR A 167 -0.48 -3.93 11.07
C TYR A 167 0.44 -4.02 12.30
N GLU A 168 1.39 -4.94 12.29
CA GLU A 168 2.33 -5.09 13.41
C GLU A 168 3.29 -3.91 13.53
N ALA A 169 3.70 -3.31 12.42
CA ALA A 169 4.49 -2.08 12.41
C ALA A 169 3.73 -0.92 13.08
N ALA A 170 2.43 -0.78 12.79
CA ALA A 170 1.57 0.24 13.38
C ALA A 170 1.35 0.02 14.88
N ARG A 171 1.20 -1.26 15.30
CA ARG A 171 1.02 -1.61 16.71
C ARG A 171 2.28 -1.44 17.57
N THR A 172 3.45 -1.70 16.98
CA THR A 172 4.71 -1.81 17.73
C THR A 172 5.71 -0.75 17.31
N ALA A 173 6.53 -1.06 16.29
CA ALA A 173 7.36 -0.13 15.57
C ALA A 173 7.90 -0.81 14.32
N ASN A 174 7.96 -0.08 13.21
CA ASN A 174 8.47 -0.59 11.94
C ASN A 174 9.90 -1.17 12.06
N HIS A 175 10.78 -0.52 12.85
CA HIS A 175 12.17 -0.96 12.99
C HIS A 175 12.30 -2.34 13.66
N TRP A 176 11.38 -2.66 14.58
CA TRP A 176 11.38 -3.94 15.30
C TRP A 176 10.83 -5.06 14.45
N VAL A 177 9.67 -4.85 13.80
CA VAL A 177 9.09 -5.88 12.92
C VAL A 177 9.96 -6.18 11.72
N LEU A 178 10.73 -5.20 11.22
CA LEU A 178 11.73 -5.36 10.16
C LEU A 178 13.09 -5.89 10.67
N LYS A 179 13.22 -6.12 11.98
CA LYS A 179 14.44 -6.63 12.62
C LYS A 179 15.66 -5.79 12.24
N LEU A 180 15.52 -4.46 12.24
CA LEU A 180 16.60 -3.54 11.90
C LEU A 180 17.73 -3.62 12.95
N PRO A 181 18.98 -3.23 12.60
CA PRO A 181 20.06 -3.20 13.56
C PRO A 181 19.70 -2.39 14.82
N GLY A 182 19.94 -2.96 16.01
CA GLY A 182 19.60 -2.34 17.30
C GLY A 182 18.14 -2.51 17.75
N ALA A 183 17.35 -3.31 17.03
CA ALA A 183 15.96 -3.64 17.41
C ALA A 183 15.85 -5.03 18.08
N ASP A 184 16.87 -5.42 18.84
CA ASP A 184 16.95 -6.70 19.56
C ASP A 184 16.04 -6.77 20.79
N THR A 185 15.52 -5.63 21.24
CA THR A 185 14.56 -5.54 22.33
C THR A 185 13.15 -5.27 21.81
N VAL A 186 12.17 -5.90 22.43
CA VAL A 186 10.75 -5.64 22.13
C VAL A 186 10.45 -4.18 22.51
N PRO A 187 10.02 -3.33 21.56
CA PRO A 187 9.50 -2.02 21.90
C PRO A 187 8.23 -2.27 22.71
N ARG A 188 8.29 -1.93 23.99
CA ARG A 188 7.09 -1.79 24.83
C ARG A 188 6.71 -0.33 24.76
N PRO A 189 5.97 0.10 23.72
CA PRO A 189 5.60 1.49 23.64
C PRO A 189 4.83 1.83 24.92
N PRO A 190 5.12 2.97 25.56
CA PRO A 190 4.44 3.32 26.79
C PRO A 190 2.93 3.44 26.54
N SER A 191 2.53 3.82 25.33
CA SER A 191 1.14 4.04 24.90
C SER A 191 0.79 3.20 23.67
N LEU A 192 -0.45 2.72 23.59
CA LEU A 192 -0.97 2.12 22.37
C LEU A 192 -1.10 3.16 21.25
N ASP A 193 -0.95 2.68 20.02
CA ASP A 193 -1.19 3.46 18.82
C ASP A 193 -2.66 3.44 18.41
N PHE A 194 -3.21 4.58 17.98
CA PHE A 194 -4.61 4.65 17.56
C PHE A 194 -4.91 3.82 16.31
N GLN A 195 -3.91 3.54 15.47
CA GLN A 195 -4.06 2.69 14.28
C GLN A 195 -4.52 1.27 14.61
N ILE A 196 -4.35 0.82 15.87
CA ILE A 196 -4.86 -0.49 16.29
C ILE A 196 -6.38 -0.63 16.12
N LEU A 197 -7.11 0.49 16.17
CA LEU A 197 -8.56 0.52 15.96
C LEU A 197 -8.98 0.33 14.49
N LEU A 198 -8.01 0.27 13.57
CA LEU A 198 -8.24 -0.08 12.16
C LEU A 198 -8.33 -1.59 11.91
N ASP A 199 -8.13 -2.42 12.94
CA ASP A 199 -8.37 -3.86 12.86
C ASP A 199 -9.82 -4.14 12.42
N TYR A 200 -10.00 -4.74 11.24
CA TYR A 200 -11.34 -5.02 10.70
C TYR A 200 -12.24 -5.81 11.66
N ARG A 201 -11.66 -6.61 12.56
CA ARG A 201 -12.41 -7.42 13.52
C ARG A 201 -13.22 -6.55 14.49
N CYS A 202 -12.86 -5.29 14.65
CA CYS A 202 -13.60 -4.29 15.43
C CYS A 202 -14.75 -3.62 14.65
N ALA A 203 -14.79 -3.82 13.34
CA ALA A 203 -15.83 -3.34 12.44
C ALA A 203 -16.85 -4.42 12.05
N LEU A 204 -16.65 -5.67 12.50
CA LEU A 204 -17.61 -6.74 12.28
C LEU A 204 -18.87 -6.54 13.14
N PRO A 205 -20.03 -7.06 12.68
CA PRO A 205 -21.22 -7.21 13.52
C PRO A 205 -20.92 -7.99 14.81
N GLU A 206 -21.66 -7.69 15.89
CA GLU A 206 -21.49 -8.36 17.18
C GLU A 206 -21.55 -9.90 17.06
N GLY A 207 -20.70 -10.57 17.84
CA GLY A 207 -20.59 -12.03 17.83
C GLY A 207 -19.79 -12.62 16.68
N ARG A 208 -19.19 -11.80 15.80
CA ARG A 208 -18.33 -12.27 14.70
C ARG A 208 -16.86 -11.98 14.93
N GLU A 209 -16.03 -12.96 14.57
CA GLU A 209 -14.57 -12.90 14.72
C GLU A 209 -13.80 -12.88 13.39
N ALA A 210 -14.46 -13.17 12.28
CA ALA A 210 -13.85 -13.20 10.96
C ALA A 210 -14.78 -12.64 9.86
N MET A 211 -14.17 -12.09 8.82
CA MET A 211 -14.84 -11.84 7.53
C MET A 211 -15.15 -13.16 6.82
N GLY A 212 -15.98 -13.12 5.77
CA GLY A 212 -16.26 -14.28 4.91
C GLY A 212 -17.71 -14.73 4.84
N THR A 213 -18.54 -14.33 5.81
CA THR A 213 -19.89 -14.90 5.98
C THR A 213 -21.02 -13.88 5.92
N SER A 214 -20.72 -12.59 5.74
CA SER A 214 -21.73 -11.52 5.55
C SER A 214 -21.05 -10.27 5.01
N TYR A 215 -20.79 -10.27 3.71
CA TYR A 215 -20.28 -9.08 3.03
C TYR A 215 -21.40 -8.06 2.82
N PRO A 216 -21.09 -6.76 2.67
CA PRO A 216 -22.06 -5.80 2.15
C PRO A 216 -22.65 -6.30 0.81
N PRO A 217 -23.96 -6.14 0.53
CA PRO A 217 -24.60 -6.80 -0.61
C PRO A 217 -23.90 -6.60 -1.97
N GLN A 218 -23.46 -5.37 -2.26
CA GLN A 218 -22.73 -5.07 -3.50
C GLN A 218 -21.36 -5.76 -3.55
N VAL A 219 -20.65 -5.81 -2.43
CA VAL A 219 -19.37 -6.52 -2.31
C VAL A 219 -19.61 -8.02 -2.50
N GLU A 220 -20.63 -8.59 -1.86
CA GLU A 220 -20.98 -10.00 -1.98
C GLU A 220 -21.28 -10.37 -3.45
N GLN A 221 -22.11 -9.57 -4.12
CA GLN A 221 -22.44 -9.77 -5.52
C GLN A 221 -21.19 -9.73 -6.41
N CYS A 222 -20.31 -8.76 -6.17
CA CYS A 222 -19.06 -8.64 -6.90
C CYS A 222 -18.12 -9.83 -6.67
N LEU A 223 -17.93 -10.24 -5.41
CA LEU A 223 -17.08 -11.39 -5.07
C LEU A 223 -17.61 -12.70 -5.66
N ARG A 224 -18.93 -12.91 -5.64
CA ARG A 224 -19.55 -14.06 -6.33
C ARG A 224 -19.31 -14.00 -7.83
N HIS A 225 -19.53 -12.83 -8.43
CA HIS A 225 -19.28 -12.63 -9.86
C HIS A 225 -17.83 -12.95 -10.25
N ILE A 226 -16.86 -12.45 -9.50
CA ILE A 226 -15.43 -12.71 -9.72
C ILE A 226 -15.10 -14.20 -9.50
N ALA A 227 -15.68 -14.84 -8.48
CA ALA A 227 -15.48 -16.26 -8.21
C ALA A 227 -16.02 -17.15 -9.35
N ASP A 228 -17.06 -16.70 -10.04
CA ASP A 228 -17.64 -17.38 -11.20
C ASP A 228 -16.88 -17.12 -12.51
N MET A 229 -15.90 -16.20 -12.52
CA MET A 229 -15.09 -15.91 -13.70
C MET A 229 -13.95 -16.92 -13.89
N THR A 230 -13.64 -17.25 -15.14
CA THR A 230 -12.39 -17.94 -15.49
C THR A 230 -11.19 -16.97 -15.36
N PRO A 231 -9.95 -17.48 -15.18
CA PRO A 231 -8.76 -16.65 -15.21
C PRO A 231 -8.64 -15.77 -16.45
N GLU A 232 -9.08 -16.25 -17.63
CA GLU A 232 -9.14 -15.47 -18.87
C GLU A 232 -10.17 -14.36 -18.81
N GLN A 233 -11.34 -14.61 -18.20
CA GLN A 233 -12.36 -13.58 -18.00
C GLN A 233 -11.90 -12.52 -17.00
N ILE A 234 -11.21 -12.89 -15.93
CA ILE A 234 -10.61 -11.92 -14.99
C ILE A 234 -9.55 -11.09 -15.74
N THR A 235 -8.71 -11.75 -16.54
CA THR A 235 -7.66 -11.12 -17.34
C THR A 235 -8.20 -10.17 -18.42
N LYS A 236 -9.36 -10.46 -19.00
CA LYS A 236 -10.02 -9.63 -20.03
C LYS A 236 -11.05 -8.65 -19.45
N GLY A 237 -11.55 -8.89 -18.25
CA GLY A 237 -12.62 -8.10 -17.61
C GLY A 237 -12.04 -6.96 -16.77
N TYR A 238 -10.97 -7.23 -16.05
CA TYR A 238 -10.20 -6.26 -15.26
C TYR A 238 -8.83 -6.02 -15.91
N GLU A 239 -8.87 -5.84 -17.24
CA GLU A 239 -7.74 -5.89 -18.17
C GLU A 239 -6.41 -5.43 -17.56
N TRP A 240 -5.36 -6.23 -17.82
CA TRP A 240 -3.98 -6.04 -17.36
C TRP A 240 -3.66 -6.38 -15.91
N ALA A 241 -4.50 -6.00 -14.94
CA ALA A 241 -4.19 -6.19 -13.51
C ALA A 241 -3.96 -7.68 -13.14
N ALA A 242 -4.76 -8.58 -13.71
CA ALA A 242 -4.61 -10.03 -13.51
C ALA A 242 -3.62 -10.71 -14.47
N LYS A 243 -3.31 -10.10 -15.62
CA LYS A 243 -2.38 -10.67 -16.62
C LYS A 243 -0.92 -10.45 -16.25
N TYR A 244 -0.62 -9.28 -15.72
CA TYR A 244 0.74 -8.84 -15.37
C TYR A 244 0.95 -8.75 -13.86
N GLY A 245 -0.12 -8.65 -13.08
CA GLY A 245 -0.08 -9.02 -11.68
C GLY A 245 0.23 -10.50 -11.62
N LEU A 246 1.50 -10.84 -11.45
CA LEU A 246 1.93 -12.20 -11.22
C LEU A 246 1.38 -12.58 -9.85
N PRO A 247 0.41 -13.52 -9.70
CA PRO A 247 0.15 -14.12 -8.40
C PRO A 247 1.29 -15.09 -8.11
N ARG A 248 2.53 -14.57 -8.02
CA ARG A 248 3.61 -15.14 -7.23
C ARG A 248 3.45 -14.59 -5.82
N ASN A 249 2.24 -14.70 -5.28
CA ASN A 249 1.98 -14.37 -3.90
C ASN A 249 2.71 -15.45 -3.09
N THR A 250 3.95 -15.17 -2.73
CA THR A 250 4.59 -15.90 -1.64
C THR A 250 3.65 -15.75 -0.46
N ALA A 251 3.26 -16.87 0.17
CA ALA A 251 2.50 -16.80 1.40
C ALA A 251 3.25 -15.87 2.36
N PRO A 252 2.66 -14.73 2.78
CA PRO A 252 3.37 -13.81 3.65
C PRO A 252 3.70 -14.53 4.95
N ARG A 253 4.86 -14.23 5.56
CA ARG A 253 5.11 -14.69 6.93
C ARG A 253 4.11 -13.98 7.83
N ARG A 254 3.10 -14.74 8.26
CA ARG A 254 2.03 -14.21 9.08
C ARG A 254 2.50 -14.04 10.52
N TYR A 255 2.11 -12.92 11.12
CA TYR A 255 2.30 -12.69 12.54
C TYR A 255 1.27 -13.49 13.35
N ARG A 256 1.58 -13.89 14.58
CA ARG A 256 0.60 -14.61 15.43
C ARG A 256 -0.66 -13.78 15.61
N SER A 257 -1.82 -14.44 15.59
CA SER A 257 -3.09 -13.83 15.97
C SER A 257 -2.98 -13.15 17.34
N LYS A 258 -3.46 -11.90 17.43
CA LYS A 258 -3.47 -11.10 18.65
C LYS A 258 -4.92 -10.85 19.08
N PRO A 259 -5.18 -10.59 20.38
CA PRO A 259 -6.45 -9.99 20.76
C PRO A 259 -6.66 -8.69 19.98
N LYS A 260 -7.90 -8.42 19.56
CA LYS A 260 -8.28 -7.14 18.96
C LYS A 260 -8.45 -6.10 20.08
N CYS A 261 -8.06 -4.85 19.85
CA CYS A 261 -8.45 -3.74 20.71
C CYS A 261 -9.46 -2.90 19.96
N CYS A 262 -10.71 -2.81 20.43
CA CYS A 262 -11.79 -2.14 19.70
C CYS A 262 -12.26 -0.84 20.32
N LYS A 263 -11.66 -0.45 21.44
CA LYS A 263 -11.89 0.82 22.10
C LYS A 263 -10.66 1.14 22.93
N LEU A 264 -10.19 2.37 22.80
CA LEU A 264 -9.11 2.89 23.63
C LEU A 264 -9.70 3.60 24.84
N GLU A 265 -8.89 3.76 25.88
CA GLU A 265 -9.17 4.63 27.01
C GLU A 265 -7.92 5.38 27.46
N LEU A 266 -8.16 6.52 28.11
CA LEU A 266 -7.13 7.34 28.72
C LEU A 266 -7.47 7.46 30.22
N PRO A 267 -6.93 6.58 31.09
CA PRO A 267 -7.34 6.48 32.50
C PRO A 267 -7.19 7.78 33.28
N ASN A 268 -6.21 8.60 32.91
CA ASN A 268 -6.05 9.98 33.34
C ASN A 268 -5.22 10.77 32.30
N VAL A 269 -5.21 12.09 32.37
CA VAL A 269 -4.59 12.99 31.35
C VAL A 269 -3.09 12.71 31.15
N HIS A 270 -2.40 12.18 32.17
CA HIS A 270 -0.98 11.81 32.11
C HIS A 270 -0.75 10.32 31.83
N ALA A 271 -1.81 9.52 31.82
CA ALA A 271 -1.73 8.09 31.60
C ALA A 271 -1.33 7.80 30.16
N THR A 272 -0.89 6.57 29.97
CA THR A 272 -0.69 6.00 28.66
C THR A 272 -2.01 5.54 28.08
N ILE A 273 -2.16 5.63 26.76
CA ILE A 273 -3.35 5.12 26.09
C ILE A 273 -3.32 3.60 26.20
N GLN A 274 -4.43 3.03 26.67
CA GLN A 274 -4.59 1.59 26.81
C GLN A 274 -5.89 1.14 26.17
N CYS A 275 -6.05 -0.17 26.03
CA CYS A 275 -7.31 -0.72 25.56
C CYS A 275 -8.35 -0.68 26.69
N ALA A 276 -9.61 -0.39 26.37
CA ALA A 276 -10.71 -0.32 27.34
C ALA A 276 -11.19 -1.69 27.85
N HIS A 277 -10.50 -2.76 27.47
CA HIS A 277 -10.74 -4.13 27.92
C HIS A 277 -9.39 -4.84 28.11
N PRO A 278 -9.35 -6.00 28.79
CA PRO A 278 -8.13 -6.80 28.91
C PRO A 278 -7.49 -7.02 27.53
N TYR A 279 -6.25 -6.57 27.39
CA TYR A 279 -5.52 -6.57 26.13
C TYR A 279 -4.08 -6.97 26.39
N GLU A 280 -3.77 -8.23 26.09
CA GLU A 280 -2.44 -8.83 26.28
C GLU A 280 -1.84 -9.18 24.91
N PRO A 281 -1.15 -8.24 24.26
CA PRO A 281 -0.54 -8.51 22.97
C PRO A 281 0.65 -9.47 23.12
N VAL A 282 0.79 -10.37 22.14
CA VAL A 282 1.94 -11.27 22.04
C VAL A 282 3.10 -10.56 21.36
N TRP A 283 4.31 -10.66 21.92
CA TRP A 283 5.52 -9.95 21.47
C TRP A 283 6.53 -10.88 20.81
N GLU A 284 6.08 -11.57 19.78
CA GLU A 284 6.88 -12.56 19.05
C GLU A 284 7.03 -12.15 17.58
N LEU A 285 8.18 -12.48 16.99
CA LEU A 285 8.47 -12.23 15.58
C LEU A 285 8.62 -13.57 14.84
N PRO A 286 8.09 -13.70 13.61
CA PRO A 286 8.29 -14.90 12.82
C PRO A 286 9.76 -15.01 12.42
N LEU A 287 10.33 -16.21 12.39
CA LEU A 287 11.61 -16.52 11.74
C LEU A 287 11.51 -16.25 10.24
N GLY A 288 12.63 -15.84 9.64
CA GLY A 288 12.74 -15.48 8.22
C GLY A 288 12.67 -13.97 7.95
N ASN A 289 12.73 -13.64 6.67
CA ASN A 289 12.61 -12.26 6.21
C ASN A 289 11.12 -11.84 6.23
N PRO A 290 10.74 -10.84 7.03
CA PRO A 290 9.33 -10.45 7.18
C PRO A 290 8.76 -9.76 5.93
N ILE A 291 9.62 -9.18 5.08
CA ILE A 291 9.21 -8.49 3.85
C ILE A 291 8.90 -9.49 2.73
N THR A 292 9.81 -10.44 2.50
CA THR A 292 9.69 -11.39 1.38
C THR A 292 8.98 -12.68 1.75
N GLY A 293 8.78 -12.92 3.05
CA GLY A 293 8.35 -14.18 3.62
C GLY A 293 9.39 -15.32 3.57
N GLY A 294 10.54 -15.09 2.93
CA GLY A 294 11.57 -16.10 2.68
C GLY A 294 12.48 -16.37 3.88
N VAL A 295 13.55 -17.12 3.62
CA VAL A 295 14.65 -17.35 4.59
C VAL A 295 15.30 -16.00 4.94
N TRP A 296 15.80 -15.88 6.16
CA TRP A 296 16.54 -14.71 6.59
C TRP A 296 17.81 -14.52 5.74
N ASP A 297 17.95 -13.34 5.13
CA ASP A 297 18.93 -13.04 4.09
C ASP A 297 19.88 -11.90 4.47
N LYS A 298 19.98 -11.54 5.76
CA LYS A 298 20.80 -10.42 6.24
C LYS A 298 22.05 -10.90 6.96
N ASN A 299 23.11 -10.09 6.91
CA ASN A 299 24.41 -10.35 7.56
C ASN A 299 24.39 -10.13 9.08
N ARG A 300 23.29 -10.50 9.75
CA ARG A 300 23.11 -10.42 11.22
C ARG A 300 22.20 -11.57 11.67
N PRO A 301 22.18 -11.96 12.95
CA PRO A 301 21.27 -13.00 13.42
C PRO A 301 19.80 -12.66 13.18
N ASP A 302 19.00 -13.69 12.91
CA ASP A 302 17.55 -13.57 12.92
C ASP A 302 17.05 -13.56 14.37
N ILE A 303 16.34 -12.50 14.77
CA ILE A 303 15.75 -12.34 16.10
C ILE A 303 14.32 -12.91 16.19
N GLY A 304 13.85 -13.60 15.16
CA GLY A 304 12.57 -14.31 15.18
C GLY A 304 12.52 -15.38 16.28
N THR A 305 11.32 -15.61 16.81
CA THR A 305 11.09 -16.49 17.97
C THR A 305 10.18 -17.68 17.67
N TYR A 306 9.57 -17.74 16.48
CA TYR A 306 8.70 -18.86 16.07
C TYR A 306 8.71 -19.05 14.55
N GLU A 307 8.39 -20.25 14.08
CA GLU A 307 8.22 -20.52 12.65
C GLU A 307 6.91 -19.87 12.15
N GLY A 308 7.01 -18.83 11.31
CA GLY A 308 5.83 -18.14 10.78
C GLY A 308 5.16 -18.90 9.65
N GLY A 309 3.82 -18.81 9.53
CA GLY A 309 3.06 -19.40 8.42
C GLY A 309 2.48 -20.80 8.67
N THR A 310 2.63 -21.36 9.87
CA THR A 310 1.98 -22.61 10.30
C THR A 310 1.17 -22.33 11.57
N PHE A 311 -0.08 -21.91 11.43
CA PHE A 311 -0.98 -21.85 12.58
C PHE A 311 -1.85 -23.10 12.66
N PRO A 312 -2.23 -23.57 13.87
CA PRO A 312 -3.13 -24.71 14.02
C PRO A 312 -4.49 -24.52 13.32
N GLU A 313 -4.86 -23.27 13.04
CA GLU A 313 -6.07 -22.91 12.30
C GLU A 313 -5.89 -22.90 10.79
N ASP A 314 -4.65 -22.88 10.29
CA ASP A 314 -4.40 -23.05 8.86
C ASP A 314 -4.70 -24.53 8.53
N PRO A 315 -5.61 -24.81 7.58
CA PRO A 315 -5.86 -26.20 7.17
C PRO A 315 -4.51 -26.81 6.76
N PRO A 316 -4.22 -28.08 7.13
CA PRO A 316 -2.99 -28.75 6.73
C PRO A 316 -2.87 -28.55 5.23
N GLU A 317 -1.79 -27.88 4.79
CA GLU A 317 -1.60 -27.39 3.42
C GLU A 317 -2.28 -28.34 2.45
N ALA A 318 -3.47 -27.96 1.96
CA ALA A 318 -4.20 -28.78 1.01
C ALA A 318 -3.23 -28.90 -0.16
N GLY A 319 -2.65 -30.08 -0.32
CA GLY A 319 -1.44 -30.30 -1.09
C GLY A 319 -1.54 -29.72 -2.50
N LEU A 320 -1.20 -28.44 -2.65
CA LEU A 320 -0.78 -27.83 -3.89
C LEU A 320 0.65 -28.31 -4.10
N GLY A 321 0.76 -29.64 -4.25
CA GLY A 321 1.95 -30.29 -4.73
C GLY A 321 2.33 -29.60 -6.01
N GLY A 322 3.51 -28.99 -6.00
CA GLY A 322 4.16 -28.47 -7.18
C GLY A 322 4.49 -29.60 -8.14
N GLU A 323 3.50 -30.08 -8.87
CA GLU A 323 3.66 -30.86 -10.11
C GLU A 323 2.77 -30.25 -11.20
N GLY A 324 2.86 -28.92 -11.31
CA GLY A 324 2.26 -28.14 -12.38
C GLY A 324 3.33 -27.29 -13.06
N SER A 325 4.51 -27.84 -13.34
CA SER A 325 5.46 -27.27 -14.30
C SER A 325 4.91 -27.43 -15.73
N GLY A 326 3.79 -26.76 -16.00
CA GLY A 326 3.44 -26.37 -17.35
C GLY A 326 4.57 -25.47 -17.85
N GLY A 327 5.49 -26.08 -18.60
CA GLY A 327 6.65 -25.41 -19.16
C GLY A 327 6.20 -24.24 -20.02
N PHE A 328 6.25 -23.04 -19.46
CA PHE A 328 6.36 -21.85 -20.27
C PHE A 328 7.69 -21.93 -21.03
N PRO A 329 7.70 -21.68 -22.35
CA PRO A 329 8.94 -21.65 -23.10
C PRO A 329 9.89 -20.66 -22.43
N PRO A 330 11.20 -20.98 -22.37
CA PRO A 330 12.18 -20.05 -21.83
C PRO A 330 12.04 -18.71 -22.56
N ALA A 331 12.12 -17.61 -21.79
CA ALA A 331 12.16 -16.28 -22.37
C ALA A 331 13.21 -16.26 -23.50
N PRO A 332 12.88 -15.69 -24.67
CA PRO A 332 13.84 -15.62 -25.76
C PRO A 332 15.11 -14.91 -25.27
N PRO A 333 16.30 -15.37 -25.70
CA PRO A 333 17.54 -14.74 -25.29
C PRO A 333 17.51 -13.25 -25.65
N PRO A 334 18.10 -12.38 -24.81
CA PRO A 334 18.15 -10.95 -25.09
C PRO A 334 18.75 -10.73 -26.48
N SER A 335 18.05 -9.95 -27.31
CA SER A 335 18.54 -9.62 -28.65
C SER A 335 19.95 -9.03 -28.55
N PRO A 336 20.87 -9.40 -29.46
CA PRO A 336 22.23 -8.87 -29.43
C PRO A 336 22.17 -7.34 -29.43
N ARG A 337 22.87 -6.74 -28.46
CA ARG A 337 23.03 -5.29 -28.34
C ARG A 337 23.48 -4.76 -29.70
N ARG A 338 22.65 -3.90 -30.31
CA ARG A 338 23.09 -3.14 -31.49
C ARG A 338 24.38 -2.40 -31.13
N PRO A 339 25.41 -2.42 -31.98
CA PRO A 339 26.61 -1.64 -31.76
C PRO A 339 26.22 -0.17 -31.57
N GLY A 340 26.73 0.42 -30.50
CA GLY A 340 26.37 1.75 -30.06
C GLY A 340 26.53 2.77 -31.17
N ARG A 341 25.46 3.53 -31.45
CA ARG A 341 25.58 4.78 -32.20
C ARG A 341 26.45 5.72 -31.36
N SER A 342 27.53 6.21 -31.95
CA SER A 342 28.34 7.27 -31.39
C SER A 342 27.45 8.46 -31.00
N PRO A 343 27.69 9.09 -29.84
CA PRO A 343 26.94 10.27 -29.45
C PRO A 343 27.15 11.37 -30.50
N PRO A 344 26.12 12.18 -30.79
CA PRO A 344 26.28 13.33 -31.67
C PRO A 344 27.29 14.33 -31.06
N PRO A 345 28.02 15.07 -31.91
CA PRO A 345 28.98 16.06 -31.44
C PRO A 345 28.29 17.14 -30.61
N ALA A 346 28.98 17.61 -29.56
CA ALA A 346 28.51 18.69 -28.71
C ALA A 346 28.29 19.97 -29.54
N PRO A 347 27.21 20.72 -29.29
CA PRO A 347 26.98 21.99 -29.96
C PRO A 347 28.06 23.01 -29.57
N ALA A 348 28.52 23.77 -30.57
CA ALA A 348 29.49 24.84 -30.38
C ALA A 348 28.94 25.94 -29.45
N PRO A 349 29.80 26.61 -28.66
CA PRO A 349 29.38 27.64 -27.74
C PRO A 349 28.93 28.89 -28.51
N THR A 350 27.63 29.19 -28.47
CA THR A 350 27.11 30.47 -28.95
C THR A 350 27.37 31.57 -27.92
N SER A 351 27.97 32.65 -28.41
CA SER A 351 28.36 33.85 -27.68
C SER A 351 27.18 34.68 -27.19
N ALA A 352 27.34 35.14 -25.94
CA ALA A 352 26.96 36.41 -25.33
C ALA A 352 25.61 37.11 -25.65
N THR A 353 25.02 37.54 -24.52
CA THR A 353 24.27 38.79 -24.26
C THR A 353 22.81 38.91 -24.74
N THR A 354 21.88 38.96 -23.79
CA THR A 354 21.33 40.24 -23.25
C THR A 354 20.49 39.94 -22.00
N ARG A 355 20.94 40.40 -20.82
CA ARG A 355 20.13 40.37 -19.58
C ARG A 355 19.13 41.53 -19.62
N ARG A 356 17.83 41.24 -19.79
CA ARG A 356 16.76 42.16 -19.36
C ARG A 356 16.33 41.78 -17.94
N ARG A 357 16.53 42.71 -16.99
CA ARG A 357 15.90 42.67 -15.66
C ARG A 357 14.41 42.98 -15.83
N LEU A 358 13.55 42.04 -15.49
CA LEU A 358 12.15 42.30 -15.17
C LEU A 358 12.06 42.46 -13.65
N ARG A 359 11.69 43.67 -13.20
CA ARG A 359 11.17 43.91 -11.86
C ARG A 359 9.79 43.25 -11.78
N LEU A 360 9.58 42.42 -10.77
CA LEU A 360 8.26 42.03 -10.31
C LEU A 360 8.06 42.69 -8.96
N GLU A 361 7.09 43.60 -8.90
CA GLU A 361 6.50 44.09 -7.66
C GLU A 361 5.49 43.04 -7.19
N TRP A 362 5.69 42.57 -5.96
CA TRP A 362 4.68 42.08 -5.03
C TRP A 362 5.11 42.53 -3.64
#